data_AF-A0A8E2E3M2-F1
#
_entry.id   AF-A0A8E2E3M2-F1
#
_cell.length_a   1.000
_cell.length_b   1.000
_cell.length_c   1.000
_cell.angle_alpha   90.00
_cell.angle_beta   90.00
_cell.angle_gamma   90.00
#
_symmetry.space_group_name_H-M   'P 1'
#
loop_
_entity.id
_entity.type
_entity.pdbx_description
1 polymer ?
#
loop_
_entity_poly.entity_id
_entity_poly.type
_entity_poly.pdbx_seq_one_letter_code
_entity_poly.pdbx_strand_id
1 'polypeptide(L)' 'MCLMLGGKTLACLRKTGDNYMFIGECYVYGFMDGKAIDMLEDGERQRTKFKIR' A
#
# COMPACT_ATOMS: atom_id res chain seq x y z
N MET A 1 3.33 -3.07 4.07
CA MET A 1 2.31 -2.00 4.01
C MET A 1 2.06 -1.68 2.54
N CYS A 2 0.83 -1.37 2.16
CA CYS A 2 0.46 -1.09 0.77
C CYS A 2 -0.58 0.03 0.74
N LEU A 3 -0.41 1.03 -0.13
CA LEU A 3 -1.47 1.97 -0.46
C LEU A 3 -2.26 1.41 -1.64
N MET A 4 -3.56 1.16 -1.44
CA MET A 4 -4.44 0.78 -2.54
C MET A 4 -4.69 2.00 -3.41
N LEU A 5 -4.48 1.88 -4.73
CA LEU A 5 -4.78 2.98 -5.65
C LEU A 5 -6.27 3.36 -5.55
N GLY A 6 -6.55 4.64 -5.35
CA GLY A 6 -7.90 5.16 -5.07
C GLY A 6 -8.29 5.13 -3.58
N GLY A 7 -7.47 4.56 -2.70
CA GLY A 7 -7.63 4.62 -1.25
C GLY A 7 -6.84 5.76 -0.62
N LYS A 8 -7.29 6.23 0.54
CA LYS A 8 -6.65 7.31 1.32
C LYS A 8 -5.83 6.83 2.52
N THR A 9 -5.84 5.52 2.78
CA THR A 9 -5.21 4.91 3.96
C THR A 9 -4.28 3.77 3.57
N LEU A 10 -3.17 3.60 4.29
CA LEU A 10 -2.29 2.44 4.12
C LEU A 10 -2.92 1.18 4.71
N ALA A 11 -2.83 0.09 3.96
CA ALA A 11 -3.18 -1.24 4.40
C ALA A 11 -1.95 -1.96 4.98
N CYS A 12 -2.10 -2.48 6.19
CA CYS A 12 -1.19 -3.46 6.74
C CYS A 12 -1.55 -4.85 6.18
N LEU A 13 -0.64 -5.40 5.36
CA LEU A 13 -0.81 -6.69 4.70
C LEU A 13 0.19 -7.69 5.28
N ARG A 14 -0.29 -8.86 5.67
CA ARG A 14 0.55 -10.00 6.06
C ARG A 14 0.61 -10.99 4.91
N LYS A 15 1.81 -11.39 4.49
CA LYS A 15 1.95 -12.44 3.47
C LYS A 15 1.54 -13.79 4.06
N THR A 16 0.70 -14.52 3.35
CA THR A 16 0.20 -15.85 3.72
C THR A 16 0.19 -16.74 2.47
N GLY A 17 1.27 -17.51 2.31
CA GLY A 17 1.52 -18.27 1.07
C GLY A 17 1.66 -17.33 -0.12
N ASP A 18 0.86 -17.56 -1.16
CA ASP A 18 0.82 -16.75 -2.39
C ASP A 18 -0.11 -15.53 -2.31
N ASN A 19 -0.82 -15.37 -1.20
CA ASN A 19 -1.78 -14.29 -1.00
C ASN A 19 -1.35 -13.36 0.14
N TYR A 20 -2.06 -12.26 0.28
CA TYR A 20 -1.93 -11.35 1.42
C TYR A 20 -3.22 -11.37 2.24
N MET A 21 -3.08 -11.36 3.55
CA MET A 21 -4.19 -11.13 4.47
C MET A 21 -4.21 -9.65 4.84
N PHE A 22 -5.38 -9.03 4.74
CA PHE A 22 -5.59 -7.67 5.25
C PHE A 22 -5.72 -7.72 6.78
N ILE A 23 -4.80 -7.06 7.48
CA ILE A 23 -4.79 -7.02 8.94
C ILE A 23 -5.53 -5.79 9.48
N GLY A 24 -5.48 -4.69 8.72
CA GLY A 24 -6.11 -3.43 9.09
C GLY A 24 -5.47 -2.24 8.41
N GLU A 25 -5.96 -1.07 8.75
CA GLU A 25 -5.37 0.20 8.34
C GLU A 25 -4.19 0.57 9.23
N CYS A 26 -3.20 1.26 8.68
CA CYS A 26 -2.11 1.84 9.46
C CYS A 26 -1.83 3.28 9.05
N TYR A 27 -1.31 4.05 10.01
CA TYR A 27 -0.86 5.41 9.80
C TYR A 27 0.66 5.44 9.70
N VAL A 28 1.17 5.98 8.60
CA VAL A 28 2.59 6.32 8.45
C VAL A 28 2.67 7.79 8.11
N TYR A 29 3.39 8.54 8.96
CA TYR A 29 3.57 9.97 8.79
C TYR A 29 4.15 10.30 7.41
N GLY A 30 3.55 11.28 6.72
CA GLY A 30 3.92 11.71 5.37
C GLY A 30 3.35 10.87 4.22
N PHE A 31 3.02 9.59 4.42
CA PHE A 31 2.40 8.77 3.35
C PHE A 31 0.93 9.13 3.11
N MET A 32 0.27 9.71 4.11
CA MET A 32 -1.12 10.14 4.04
C MET A 32 -1.28 11.51 3.34
N ASP A 33 -0.17 12.23 3.12
CA ASP A 33 -0.14 13.56 2.50
C ASP A 33 0.22 13.50 1.00
N GLY A 34 0.12 12.33 0.37
CA GLY A 34 0.38 12.17 -1.07
C GLY A 34 1.77 11.67 -1.43
N LYS A 35 2.72 11.59 -0.48
CA LYS A 35 4.11 11.14 -0.74
C LYS A 35 4.21 9.80 -1.46
N ALA A 36 3.25 8.90 -1.25
CA ALA A 36 3.21 7.61 -1.94
C ALA A 36 2.95 7.72 -3.44
N ILE A 37 2.20 8.76 -3.86
CA ILE A 37 1.93 9.08 -5.26
C ILE A 37 3.14 9.76 -5.87
N ASP A 38 3.75 10.72 -5.18
CA ASP A 38 4.99 11.37 -5.63
C ASP A 38 6.07 10.31 -5.95
N MET A 39 6.29 9.36 -5.02
CA MET A 39 7.23 8.25 -5.23
C MET A 39 6.85 7.32 -6.40
N LEU A 40 5.57 7.24 -6.77
CA LEU A 40 5.11 6.46 -7.92
C LEU A 40 5.37 7.21 -9.23
N GLU A 41 5.18 8.53 -9.23
CA GLU A 41 5.39 9.41 -10.39
C GLU A 41 6.89 9.61 -10.67
N ASP A 42 7.71 9.75 -9.62
CA ASP A 42 9.17 9.86 -9.69
C ASP A 42 9.86 8.52 -10.04
N GLY A 43 9.09 7.42 -10.08
CA GLY A 43 9.60 6.09 -10.41
C GLY A 43 10.35 5.37 -9.28
N GLU A 44 10.38 5.95 -8.07
CA GLU A 44 10.96 5.32 -6.87
C GLU A 44 10.20 4.06 -6.44
N ARG A 45 8.91 3.95 -6.80
CA ARG A 45 8.04 2.82 -6.50
C ARG A 45 7.29 2.36 -7.74
N GLN A 46 6.98 1.07 -7.78
CA GLN A 46 6.17 0.46 -8.83
C GLN A 46 4.85 -0.05 -8.28
N ARG A 47 3.79 0.07 -9.08
CA ARG A 47 2.50 -0.58 -8.80
C ARG A 47 2.61 -2.08 -9.00
N THR A 48 2.02 -2.86 -8.09
CA THR A 48 1.96 -4.33 -8.20
C THR A 48 0.53 -4.80 -7.95
N LYS A 49 0.12 -5.84 -8.67
CA LYS A 49 -1.16 -6.53 -8.43
C LYS A 49 -0.93 -7.70 -7.48
N PHE A 50 -1.80 -7.84 -6.49
CA PHE A 50 -1.78 -8.96 -5.54
C PHE A 50 -3.21 -9.38 -5.20
N LYS A 51 -3.35 -10.58 -4.62
CA LYS A 51 -4.62 -11.12 -4.17
C LYS A 51 -4.72 -10.99 -2.64
N ILE A 52 -5.86 -10.48 -2.17
CA ILE A 52 -6.21 -10.47 -0.76
C ILE A 52 -7.11 -11.68 -0.49
N ARG A 53 -6.88 -12.37 0.62
CA ARG A 53 -7.74 -13.46 1.12
C ARG A 53 -8.39 -13.06 2.43
#